data_AF-A0A8T1ULF8-F1
#
_entry.id   AF-A0A8T1ULF8-F1
#
_cell.length_a   1.000
_cell.length_b   1.000
_cell.length_c   1.000
_cell.angle_alpha   90.00
_cell.angle_beta   90.00
_cell.angle_gamma   90.00
#
_symmetry.space_group_name_H-M   'P 1'
#
loop_
_entity.id
_entity.type
_entity.pdbx_description
1 polymer ?
#
loop_
_entity_poly.entity_id
_entity_poly.type
_entity_poly.pdbx_seq_one_letter_code
_entity_poly.pdbx_strand_id
1 'polypeptide(L)'
;MRPLQFAGSEDSEAVKWSHVHHSDQFAPQVMDRAGGNGRLHIIQWLHENRGEGCTTYAMDGHLNVVLYLLEHKKEGFQVMQ
;
A
#
# COMPACT_ATOMS: atom_id res chain seq x y z
N MET A 1 -16.30 -5.12 3.12
CA MET A 1 -16.09 -4.12 2.04
C MET A 1 -14.66 -4.27 1.51
N ARG A 2 -14.40 -4.02 0.22
CA ARG A 2 -13.06 -4.28 -0.39
C ARG A 2 -12.03 -3.25 0.07
N PRO A 3 -10.82 -3.65 0.50
CA PRO A 3 -9.77 -2.74 0.98
C PRO A 3 -9.40 -1.65 -0.05
N LEU A 4 -9.43 -2.01 -1.34
CA LEU A 4 -9.09 -1.12 -2.44
C LEU A 4 -9.96 0.16 -2.50
N GLN A 5 -11.20 0.11 -2.01
CA GLN A 5 -12.09 1.28 -2.03
C GLN A 5 -11.60 2.40 -1.10
N PHE A 6 -10.90 2.04 -0.03
CA PHE A 6 -10.44 2.96 1.03
C PHE A 6 -8.96 3.31 0.92
N ALA A 7 -8.19 2.60 0.09
CA ALA A 7 -6.78 2.87 -0.08
C ALA A 7 -6.46 4.33 -0.50
N GLY A 8 -7.36 4.98 -1.23
CA GLY A 8 -7.20 6.38 -1.63
C GLY A 8 -7.77 7.42 -0.66
N SER A 9 -8.43 7.00 0.43
CA SER A 9 -9.03 7.93 1.40
C SER A 9 -8.01 8.43 2.43
N GLU A 10 -8.37 9.49 3.13
CA GLU A 10 -7.64 9.95 4.33
C GLU A 10 -7.92 9.08 5.55
N ASP A 11 -9.06 8.39 5.54
CA ASP A 11 -9.46 7.51 6.62
C ASP A 11 -8.79 6.14 6.49
N SER A 12 -7.84 5.88 7.40
CA SER A 12 -7.14 4.60 7.49
C SER A 12 -7.93 3.51 8.23
N GLU A 13 -8.99 3.88 8.96
CA GLU A 13 -9.71 2.93 9.83
C GLU A 13 -10.47 1.88 9.01
N ALA A 14 -11.02 2.25 7.86
CA ALA A 14 -11.67 1.29 6.98
C ALA A 14 -10.69 0.26 6.40
N VAL A 15 -9.44 0.66 6.10
CA VAL A 15 -8.38 -0.26 5.65
C VAL A 15 -7.99 -1.21 6.78
N LYS A 16 -7.78 -0.69 8.00
CA LYS A 16 -7.48 -1.51 9.19
C LYS A 16 -8.62 -2.45 9.55
N TRP A 17 -9.87 -1.98 9.47
CA TRP A 17 -11.04 -2.81 9.74
C TRP A 17 -11.16 -3.95 8.74
N SER A 18 -10.95 -3.68 7.44
CA SER A 18 -10.95 -4.73 6.42
C SER A 18 -9.79 -5.70 6.58
N HIS A 19 -8.64 -5.28 7.13
CA HIS A 19 -7.57 -6.22 7.47
C HIS A 19 -7.99 -7.25 8.52
N VAL A 20 -8.76 -6.83 9.53
CA VAL A 20 -9.26 -7.73 10.58
C VAL A 20 -10.31 -8.71 10.03
N HIS A 21 -11.17 -8.28 9.09
CA HIS A 21 -12.35 -9.06 8.68
C HIS A 21 -12.26 -9.70 7.28
N HIS A 22 -11.36 -9.21 6.43
CA HIS A 22 -11.25 -9.55 5.01
C HIS A 22 -9.78 -9.57 4.55
N SER A 23 -8.92 -10.22 5.35
CA SER A 23 -7.47 -10.26 5.13
C SER A 23 -7.07 -10.89 3.80
N ASP A 24 -7.92 -11.74 3.22
CA ASP A 24 -7.79 -12.40 1.92
C ASP A 24 -8.01 -11.46 0.72
N GLN A 25 -8.56 -10.27 0.95
CA GLN A 25 -8.90 -9.32 -0.12
C GLN A 25 -7.81 -8.26 -0.37
N PHE A 26 -6.66 -8.35 0.31
CA PHE A 26 -5.53 -7.46 0.09
C PHE A 26 -4.69 -7.91 -1.10
N ALA A 27 -4.22 -6.94 -1.87
CA ALA A 27 -3.45 -7.15 -3.08
C ALA A 27 -2.56 -5.91 -3.33
N PRO A 28 -1.53 -6.00 -4.18
CA PRO A 28 -0.60 -4.89 -4.43
C PRO A 28 -1.29 -3.58 -4.84
N GLN A 29 -2.44 -3.68 -5.52
CA GLN A 29 -3.24 -2.54 -5.96
C GLN A 29 -3.73 -1.66 -4.80
N VAL A 30 -3.84 -2.20 -3.58
CA VAL A 30 -4.20 -1.43 -2.40
C VAL A 30 -3.06 -0.46 -2.06
N MET A 31 -1.81 -0.92 -2.06
CA MET A 31 -0.65 -0.05 -1.84
C MET A 31 -0.44 0.89 -3.02
N ASP A 32 -0.65 0.44 -4.26
CA ASP A 32 -0.58 1.29 -5.46
C ASP A 32 -1.55 2.46 -5.40
N ARG A 33 -2.80 2.20 -5.04
CA ARG A 33 -3.82 3.24 -4.95
C ARG A 33 -3.53 4.21 -3.80
N ALA A 34 -3.02 3.72 -2.67
CA ALA A 34 -2.56 4.61 -1.60
C ALA A 34 -1.39 5.50 -2.06
N GLY A 35 -0.46 4.93 -2.82
CA GLY A 35 0.72 5.63 -3.32
C GLY A 35 0.39 6.70 -4.34
N GLY A 36 -0.43 6.36 -5.34
CA GLY A 36 -0.92 7.31 -6.34
C GLY A 36 -1.85 8.41 -5.79
N ASN A 37 -2.30 8.31 -4.53
CA ASN A 37 -3.03 9.36 -3.82
C ASN A 37 -2.20 10.03 -2.70
N GLY A 38 -0.91 9.70 -2.58
CA GLY A 38 -0.02 10.30 -1.59
C GLY A 38 -0.33 9.94 -0.14
N ARG A 39 -1.06 8.84 0.09
CA ARG A 39 -1.52 8.41 1.42
C ARG A 39 -0.39 7.68 2.17
N LEU A 40 0.66 8.42 2.51
CA LEU A 40 1.88 7.87 3.16
C LEU A 40 1.57 7.06 4.43
N HIS A 41 0.63 7.51 5.26
CA HIS A 41 0.25 6.80 6.47
C HIS A 41 -0.39 5.41 6.19
N ILE A 42 -1.16 5.28 5.10
CA ILE A 42 -1.70 3.99 4.65
C ILE A 42 -0.58 3.12 4.09
N ILE A 43 0.36 3.70 3.33
CA ILE A 43 1.54 2.99 2.81
C ILE A 43 2.37 2.39 3.95
N GLN A 44 2.70 3.18 4.96
CA GLN A 44 3.45 2.74 6.14
C GLN A 44 2.76 1.55 6.82
N TRP A 45 1.47 1.71 7.12
CA TRP A 45 0.70 0.67 7.78
C TRP A 45 0.62 -0.61 6.94
N LEU A 46 0.35 -0.49 5.63
CA LEU A 46 0.33 -1.64 4.72
C LEU A 46 1.70 -2.32 4.66
N HIS A 47 2.79 -1.55 4.57
CA HIS A 47 4.15 -2.12 4.49
C HIS A 47 4.55 -2.88 5.76
N GLU A 48 4.10 -2.43 6.93
CA GLU A 48 4.41 -3.09 8.22
C GLU A 48 3.53 -4.32 8.50
N ASN A 49 2.30 -4.34 8.02
CA ASN A 49 1.30 -5.35 8.39
C ASN A 49 0.99 -6.36 7.28
N ARG A 50 1.40 -6.07 6.04
CA ARG A 50 1.07 -6.82 4.82
C ARG A 50 2.33 -7.14 4.02
N GLY A 51 2.28 -8.19 3.19
CA GLY A 51 3.43 -8.74 2.48
C GLY A 51 3.31 -8.74 0.96
N GLU A 52 2.17 -8.32 0.42
CA GLU A 52 1.85 -8.30 -1.01
C GLU A 52 2.69 -7.27 -1.78
N GLY A 53 3.20 -6.25 -1.08
CA GLY A 53 4.02 -5.19 -1.65
C GLY A 53 3.23 -4.18 -2.49
N CYS A 54 3.95 -3.52 -3.39
CA CYS A 54 3.40 -2.59 -4.39
C CYS A 54 4.04 -2.84 -5.76
N THR A 55 3.40 -2.32 -6.80
CA THR A 55 4.00 -2.22 -8.13
C THR A 55 4.64 -0.83 -8.31
N THR A 56 5.13 -0.55 -9.51
CA THR A 56 5.62 0.80 -9.86
C THR A 56 4.54 1.88 -9.80
N TYR A 57 3.26 1.51 -9.81
CA TYR A 57 2.17 2.50 -9.72
C TYR A 57 2.13 3.25 -8.39
N ALA A 58 2.57 2.62 -7.29
CA ALA A 58 2.67 3.32 -6.00
C ALA A 58 3.68 4.48 -6.02
N MET A 59 4.61 4.48 -6.97
CA MET A 59 5.71 5.45 -7.06
C MET A 59 5.37 6.67 -7.93
N ASP A 60 4.13 6.78 -8.42
CA ASP A 60 3.73 7.90 -9.28
C ASP A 60 3.18 9.08 -8.47
N GLY A 61 3.62 10.30 -8.81
CA GLY A 61 3.02 11.56 -8.33
C GLY A 61 3.36 12.05 -6.91
N HIS A 62 3.86 11.22 -5.99
CA HIS A 62 4.07 11.63 -4.58
C HIS A 62 5.46 11.30 -4.04
N LEU A 63 6.34 12.31 -4.00
CA LEU A 63 7.75 12.15 -3.61
C LEU A 63 7.93 11.54 -2.21
N ASN A 64 7.10 11.89 -1.24
CA ASN A 64 7.18 11.33 0.12
C ASN A 64 6.88 9.82 0.15
N VAL A 65 5.96 9.34 -0.68
CA VAL A 65 5.69 7.90 -0.84
C VAL A 65 6.89 7.23 -1.51
N VAL A 66 7.40 7.81 -2.60
CA VAL A 66 8.57 7.27 -3.32
C VAL A 66 9.78 7.15 -2.38
N LEU A 67 10.08 8.20 -1.62
CA LEU A 67 11.18 8.21 -0.67
C LEU A 67 11.01 7.14 0.41
N TYR A 68 9.82 7.04 1.01
CA TYR A 68 9.55 6.02 2.01
C TYR A 68 9.74 4.60 1.46
N LEU A 69 9.16 4.30 0.29
CA LEU A 69 9.28 2.99 -0.35
C LEU A 69 10.71 2.65 -0.77
N LEU A 70 11.51 3.63 -1.18
CA LEU A 70 12.92 3.45 -1.51
C LEU A 70 13.78 3.21 -0.26
N GLU A 71 13.53 3.95 0.82
CA GLU A 71 14.23 3.80 2.10
C GLU A 71 13.93 2.44 2.76
N HIS A 72 12.70 1.96 2.61
CA HIS A 72 12.22 0.73 3.25
C HIS A 72 12.18 -0.46 2.28
N LYS A 73 12.97 -0.41 1.19
CA LYS A 73 13.18 -1.56 0.29
C LYS A 73 13.80 -2.73 1.07
N LYS A 74 12.96 -3.56 1.70
CA LYS A 74 13.27 -4.97 1.86
C LYS A 74 13.27 -5.59 0.47
N GLU A 75 14.37 -6.27 0.13
CA GLU A 75 14.57 -6.99 -1.12
C GLU A 75 13.31 -7.76 -1.54
N GLY A 76 12.56 -7.19 -2.48
CA GLY A 76 11.29 -7.76 -2.96
C GLY A 76 10.86 -7.22 -4.32
N PHE A 77 11.70 -6.41 -4.97
CA PHE A 77 11.56 -6.13 -6.39
C PHE A 77 12.25 -7.25 -7.18
N GLN A 78 11.87 -8.50 -6.92
CA GLN A 78 12.21 -9.60 -7.81
C GLN A 78 11.37 -9.41 -9.08
N VAL A 79 12.02 -8.82 -10.08
CA VAL A 79 11.80 -9.18 -11.48
C VAL A 79 11.71 -10.71 -11.51
N MET A 80 10.63 -11.25 -12.07
CA MET A 80 10.44 -12.69 -12.24
C MET A 80 11.75 -13.38 -12.64
N GLN A 81 12.31 -14.15 -11.71
CA GLN A 81 13.07 -15.37 -11.96
C GLN A 81 12.43 -16.49 -11.14
#